data_AF-A0A9D7RI13-F1
#
_entry.id   AF-A0A9D7RI13-F1
#
_cell.length_a   1.000
_cell.length_b   1.000
_cell.length_c   1.000
_cell.angle_alpha   90.00
_cell.angle_beta   90.00
_cell.angle_gamma   90.00
#
_symmetry.space_group_name_H-M   'P 1'
#
loop_
_entity.id
_entity.type
_entity.pdbx_description
1 polymer ?
#
loop_
_entity_poly.entity_id
_entity_poly.type
_entity_poly.pdbx_seq_one_letter_code
_entity_poly.pdbx_strand_id
1 'polypeptide(L)'
;MARKVDFLFDPFEIAGVNKSDLDKSIVTQALADVRDYVLEAVLSDTADLRSSVTGRPFKGLSPDYAKFKKKSGHKPVPNLEFSSDMLNSLSVIPVASGKLKLQVSPDQADKADGHNNHSGESKLPTRKFIPNADDDETFRPAIRSAIKDIVMVAVEKQIEKNTAGAQDDQEIEALAKRGIKVNLRQFLG
;
A
#
# COMPACT_ATOMS: atom_id res chain seq x y z
N MET A 1 -10.77 23.56 -4.41
CA MET A 1 -10.62 22.39 -3.52
C MET A 1 -9.16 21.98 -3.57
N ALA A 2 -8.54 21.61 -2.45
CA ALA A 2 -7.17 21.07 -2.47
C ALA A 2 -7.18 19.75 -3.27
N ARG A 3 -6.21 19.55 -4.16
CA ARG A 3 -6.09 18.28 -4.88
C ARG A 3 -5.76 17.17 -3.89
N LYS A 4 -6.41 16.01 -4.03
CA LYS A 4 -6.13 14.84 -3.19
C LYS A 4 -5.20 13.91 -3.97
N VAL A 5 -4.07 13.57 -3.35
CA VAL A 5 -3.19 12.50 -3.82
C VAL A 5 -3.25 11.42 -2.75
N ASP A 6 -4.33 10.64 -2.79
CA ASP A 6 -4.61 9.59 -1.82
C ASP A 6 -5.20 8.32 -2.45
N PHE A 7 -5.08 7.21 -1.74
CA PHE A 7 -5.63 5.92 -2.13
C PHE A 7 -6.14 5.18 -0.89
N LEU A 8 -7.41 4.82 -0.92
CA LEU A 8 -8.07 4.05 0.14
C LEU A 8 -8.11 2.56 -0.24
N PHE A 9 -7.65 1.70 0.66
CA PHE A 9 -7.65 0.25 0.43
C PHE A 9 -7.99 -0.54 1.70
N ASP A 10 -8.55 -1.73 1.51
CA ASP A 10 -8.81 -2.70 2.57
C ASP A 10 -7.85 -3.89 2.41
N PRO A 11 -6.86 -4.06 3.32
CA PRO A 11 -5.92 -5.17 3.25
C PRO A 11 -6.59 -6.55 3.29
N PHE A 12 -7.70 -6.68 4.02
CA PHE A 12 -8.41 -7.94 4.16
C PHE A 12 -9.22 -8.27 2.91
N GLU A 13 -9.77 -7.25 2.24
CA GLU A 13 -10.40 -7.42 0.93
C GLU A 13 -9.38 -7.88 -0.13
N ILE A 14 -8.19 -7.27 -0.15
CA ILE A 14 -7.07 -7.69 -1.02
C ILE A 14 -6.69 -9.16 -0.76
N ALA A 15 -6.67 -9.57 0.52
CA ALA A 15 -6.33 -10.93 0.92
C ALA A 15 -7.48 -11.93 0.72
N GLY A 16 -8.72 -11.47 0.49
CA GLY A 16 -9.91 -12.32 0.45
C GLY A 16 -10.31 -12.89 1.82
N VAL A 17 -10.00 -12.15 2.90
CA VAL A 17 -10.27 -12.54 4.28
C VAL A 17 -11.39 -11.67 4.85
N ASN A 18 -12.38 -12.30 5.50
CA ASN A 18 -13.40 -11.55 6.20
C ASN A 18 -12.90 -11.13 7.59
N LYS A 19 -12.54 -9.85 7.77
CA LYS A 19 -12.00 -9.37 9.06
C LYS A 19 -12.94 -9.50 10.26
N SER A 20 -14.26 -9.68 10.07
CA SER A 20 -15.18 -9.93 11.19
C SER A 20 -14.94 -11.28 11.88
N ASP A 21 -14.23 -12.15 11.19
CA ASP A 21 -13.89 -13.50 11.63
C ASP A 21 -12.63 -13.52 12.51
N LEU A 22 -11.95 -12.37 12.62
CA LEU A 22 -10.71 -12.22 13.35
C LEU A 22 -10.92 -11.36 14.60
N ASP A 23 -10.15 -11.65 15.63
CA ASP A 23 -10.12 -10.84 16.85
C ASP A 23 -9.61 -9.43 16.55
N LYS A 24 -10.19 -8.44 17.24
CA LYS A 24 -9.83 -7.01 17.07
C LYS A 24 -8.35 -6.74 17.23
N SER A 25 -7.67 -7.43 18.16
CA SER A 25 -6.23 -7.27 18.37
C SER A 25 -5.41 -7.78 17.18
N ILE A 26 -5.83 -8.89 16.57
CA ILE A 26 -5.19 -9.45 15.38
C ILE A 26 -5.40 -8.54 14.17
N VAL A 27 -6.62 -8.05 13.99
CA VAL A 27 -6.93 -7.05 12.95
C VAL A 27 -6.08 -5.79 13.12
N THR A 28 -5.97 -5.28 14.34
CA THR A 28 -5.20 -4.06 14.65
C THR A 28 -3.72 -4.24 14.33
N GLN A 29 -3.14 -5.39 14.71
CA GLN A 29 -1.74 -5.70 14.41
C GLN A 29 -1.51 -5.83 12.91
N ALA A 30 -2.35 -6.59 12.20
CA ALA A 30 -2.23 -6.77 10.76
C ALA A 30 -2.33 -5.44 10.00
N LEU A 31 -3.22 -4.53 10.42
CA LEU A 31 -3.31 -3.19 9.85
C LEU A 31 -2.03 -2.38 10.07
N ALA A 32 -1.39 -2.48 11.24
CA ALA A 32 -0.12 -1.83 11.52
C ALA A 32 1.02 -2.39 10.65
N ASP A 33 1.11 -3.71 10.55
CA ASP A 33 2.13 -4.39 9.75
C ASP A 33 1.99 -4.05 8.25
N VAL A 34 0.75 -4.06 7.72
CA VAL A 34 0.49 -3.66 6.33
C VAL A 34 0.79 -2.18 6.11
N ARG A 35 0.44 -1.31 7.07
CA ARG A 35 0.72 0.13 6.98
C ARG A 35 2.21 0.39 6.80
N ASP A 36 3.02 -0.23 7.65
CA ASP A 36 4.47 -0.03 7.66
C ASP A 36 5.10 -0.60 6.38
N TYR A 37 4.68 -1.80 5.96
CA TYR A 37 5.12 -2.40 4.70
C TYR A 37 4.77 -1.56 3.47
N VAL A 38 3.53 -1.09 3.34
CA VAL A 38 3.10 -0.34 2.15
C VAL A 38 3.87 0.98 2.04
N LEU A 39 4.09 1.68 3.17
CA LEU A 39 4.89 2.89 3.19
C LEU A 39 6.32 2.62 2.72
N GLU A 40 6.98 1.61 3.29
CA GLU A 40 8.34 1.23 2.92
C GLU A 40 8.44 0.82 1.46
N ALA A 41 7.51 0.00 0.96
CA ALA A 41 7.48 -0.46 -0.41
C ALA A 41 7.34 0.69 -1.41
N VAL A 42 6.47 1.67 -1.12
CA VAL A 42 6.30 2.84 -2.00
C VAL A 42 7.52 3.75 -1.98
N LEU A 43 8.14 3.97 -0.80
CA LEU A 43 9.38 4.74 -0.69
C LEU A 43 10.54 4.06 -1.42
N SER A 44 10.65 2.73 -1.29
CA SER A 44 11.66 1.93 -1.98
C SER A 44 11.48 1.97 -3.50
N ASP A 45 10.27 1.73 -4.01
CA ASP A 45 9.97 1.82 -5.45
C ASP A 45 10.30 3.22 -5.99
N THR A 46 9.99 4.25 -5.21
CA THR A 46 10.30 5.65 -5.56
C THR A 46 11.80 5.90 -5.63
N ALA A 47 12.57 5.40 -4.67
CA ALA A 47 14.03 5.51 -4.65
C ALA A 47 14.66 4.82 -5.86
N ASP A 48 14.08 3.69 -6.28
CA ASP A 48 14.46 2.95 -7.49
C ASP A 48 13.92 3.57 -8.79
N LEU A 49 13.23 4.71 -8.70
CA LEU A 49 12.64 5.42 -9.83
C LEU A 49 11.58 4.58 -10.57
N ARG A 50 10.78 3.81 -9.83
CA ARG A 50 9.74 2.92 -10.35
C ARG A 50 8.38 3.20 -9.72
N SER A 51 7.34 2.88 -10.48
CA SER A 51 5.95 3.02 -10.06
C SER A 51 5.51 1.89 -9.12
N SER A 52 4.96 2.22 -7.97
CA SER A 52 4.33 1.25 -7.04
C SER A 52 2.99 0.70 -7.57
N VAL A 53 2.46 1.30 -8.62
CA VAL A 53 1.21 0.90 -9.29
C VAL A 53 1.50 -0.11 -10.40
N THR A 54 2.48 0.18 -11.26
CA THR A 54 2.76 -0.62 -12.46
C THR A 54 4.05 -1.44 -12.39
N GLY A 55 4.95 -1.12 -11.45
CA GLY A 55 6.31 -1.65 -11.37
C GLY A 55 7.25 -1.11 -12.46
N ARG A 56 6.78 -0.29 -13.41
CA ARG A 56 7.61 0.22 -14.51
C ARG A 56 8.47 1.40 -14.05
N PRO A 57 9.67 1.60 -14.64
CA PRO A 57 10.46 2.81 -14.41
C PRO A 57 9.67 4.07 -14.78
N PHE A 58 9.89 5.15 -14.04
CA PHE A 58 9.31 6.45 -14.38
C PHE A 58 9.87 6.95 -15.71
N LYS A 59 9.02 7.65 -16.45
CA LYS A 59 9.45 8.32 -17.67
C LYS A 59 10.55 9.35 -17.33
N GLY A 60 11.63 9.29 -18.11
CA GLY A 60 12.76 10.21 -17.99
C GLY A 60 12.34 11.68 -18.08
N LEU A 61 13.16 12.57 -17.52
CA LEU A 61 12.93 14.01 -17.60
C LEU A 61 13.14 14.50 -19.04
N SER A 62 12.38 15.52 -19.46
CA SER A 62 12.75 16.26 -20.67
C SER A 62 14.09 16.99 -20.45
N PRO A 63 14.88 17.25 -21.50
CA PRO A 63 16.16 17.95 -21.37
C PRO A 63 16.05 19.31 -20.67
N ASP A 64 15.02 20.09 -21.02
CA ASP A 64 14.78 21.40 -20.43
C ASP A 64 14.44 21.32 -18.93
N TYR A 65 13.64 20.33 -18.56
CA TYR A 65 13.26 20.13 -17.17
C TYR A 65 14.40 19.57 -16.31
N ALA A 66 15.21 18.67 -16.88
CA ALA A 66 16.45 18.22 -16.25
C ALA A 66 17.43 19.38 -16.00
N LYS A 67 17.57 20.28 -16.98
CA LYS A 67 18.38 21.51 -16.85
C LYS A 67 17.82 22.45 -15.78
N PHE A 68 16.50 22.61 -15.72
CA PHE A 68 15.83 23.39 -14.68
C PHE A 68 16.10 22.82 -13.28
N LYS A 69 15.85 21.53 -13.03
CA LYS A 69 16.15 20.87 -11.74
C LYS A 69 17.61 21.06 -11.33
N LYS A 70 18.55 20.86 -12.27
CA LYS A 70 19.99 21.03 -12.02
C LYS A 70 20.34 22.48 -11.65
N LYS A 71 19.77 23.47 -12.33
CA LYS A 71 19.96 24.90 -12.00
C LYS A 71 19.42 25.27 -10.62
N SER A 72 18.35 24.61 -10.19
CA SER A 72 17.77 24.77 -8.86
C SER A 72 18.50 23.98 -7.76
N GLY A 73 19.65 23.34 -8.07
CA GLY A 73 20.44 22.59 -7.10
C GLY A 73 19.97 21.15 -6.84
N HIS A 74 19.01 20.65 -7.61
CA HIS A 74 18.42 19.32 -7.44
C HIS A 74 18.99 18.30 -8.45
N LYS A 75 18.96 17.02 -8.07
CA LYS A 75 19.38 15.93 -8.98
C LYS A 75 18.43 15.87 -10.19
N PRO A 76 18.95 15.81 -11.43
CA PRO A 76 18.14 15.76 -12.65
C PRO A 76 17.62 14.34 -12.95
N VAL A 77 17.06 13.67 -11.94
CA VAL A 77 16.49 12.33 -12.06
C VAL A 77 14.96 12.40 -12.07
N PRO A 78 14.27 11.45 -12.72
CA PRO A 78 12.81 11.35 -12.73
C PRO A 78 12.27 10.80 -11.40
N ASN A 79 12.85 11.22 -10.28
CA ASN A 79 12.26 10.94 -8.97
C ASN A 79 10.98 11.76 -8.82
N LEU A 80 10.12 11.27 -7.94
CA LEU A 80 8.81 11.86 -7.67
C LEU A 80 8.87 13.25 -7.04
N GLU A 81 10.06 13.81 -6.85
CA GLU A 81 10.28 14.97 -6.01
C GLU A 81 11.00 16.09 -6.76
N PHE A 82 10.60 17.32 -6.45
CA PHE A 82 11.43 18.50 -6.70
C PHE A 82 12.33 18.78 -5.49
N SER A 83 11.78 18.74 -4.27
CA SER A 83 12.47 18.77 -2.97
C SER A 83 12.03 17.57 -2.09
N SER A 84 12.85 17.20 -1.09
CA SER A 84 12.61 16.04 -0.20
C SER A 84 11.33 16.11 0.65
N ASP A 85 10.63 17.25 0.64
CA ASP A 85 9.47 17.50 1.49
C ASP A 85 8.29 16.60 1.11
N MET A 86 8.23 16.18 -0.15
CA MET A 86 7.10 15.41 -0.66
C MET A 86 7.17 13.95 -0.20
N LEU A 87 8.34 13.29 -0.27
CA LEU A 87 8.50 11.93 0.26
C LEU A 87 8.31 11.89 1.77
N ASN A 88 8.79 12.91 2.48
CA ASN A 88 8.60 13.04 3.93
C ASN A 88 7.13 13.20 4.31
N SER A 89 6.29 13.71 3.40
CA SER A 89 4.86 13.88 3.61
C SER A 89 4.02 12.65 3.23
N LEU A 90 4.66 11.60 2.69
CA LEU A 90 3.98 10.34 2.39
C LEU A 90 3.64 9.60 3.69
N SER A 91 2.40 9.17 3.83
CA SER A 91 1.96 8.42 5.01
C SER A 91 0.91 7.39 4.64
N VAL A 92 0.89 6.30 5.39
CA VAL A 92 -0.22 5.36 5.40
C VAL A 92 -0.89 5.48 6.77
N ILE A 93 -2.18 5.79 6.81
CA ILE A 93 -2.92 5.98 8.06
C ILE A 93 -4.14 5.07 8.13
N PRO A 94 -4.49 4.53 9.32
CA PRO A 94 -5.75 3.85 9.49
C PRO A 94 -6.91 4.83 9.34
N VAL A 95 -7.99 4.36 8.73
CA VAL A 95 -9.26 5.07 8.68
C VAL A 95 -10.39 4.15 9.19
N ALA A 96 -11.61 4.70 9.27
CA ALA A 96 -12.76 3.94 9.74
C ALA A 96 -12.97 2.63 8.98
N SER A 97 -13.62 1.67 9.65
CA SER A 97 -13.95 0.36 9.07
C SER A 97 -12.75 -0.52 8.72
N GLY A 98 -11.60 -0.35 9.37
CA GLY A 98 -10.44 -1.23 9.18
C GLY A 98 -9.81 -1.12 7.79
N LYS A 99 -9.86 0.07 7.20
CA LYS A 99 -9.18 0.41 5.95
C LYS A 99 -7.93 1.24 6.22
N LEU A 100 -7.04 1.29 5.24
CA LEU A 100 -5.86 2.14 5.25
C LEU A 100 -5.94 3.17 4.13
N LYS A 101 -5.41 4.36 4.38
CA LYS A 101 -5.26 5.41 3.38
C LYS A 101 -3.79 5.74 3.20
N LEU A 102 -3.27 5.49 2.01
CA LEU A 102 -1.99 6.03 1.54
C LEU A 102 -2.25 7.45 1.05
N GLN A 103 -1.50 8.44 1.53
CA GLN A 103 -1.67 9.83 1.11
C GLN A 103 -0.36 10.62 1.15
N VAL A 104 -0.31 11.67 0.34
CA VAL A 104 0.57 12.82 0.57
C VAL A 104 -0.16 13.81 1.47
N SER A 105 0.53 14.39 2.46
CA SER A 105 -0.09 15.39 3.35
C SER A 105 -0.71 16.56 2.55
N PRO A 106 -1.88 17.09 2.97
CA PRO A 106 -2.61 18.09 2.19
C PRO A 106 -1.82 19.35 1.82
N ASP A 107 -0.86 19.76 2.66
CA ASP A 107 0.01 20.91 2.43
C ASP A 107 1.06 20.70 1.33
N GLN A 108 1.33 19.44 0.95
CA GLN A 108 2.22 19.08 -0.15
C GLN A 108 1.47 18.54 -1.38
N ALA A 109 0.15 18.34 -1.30
CA ALA A 109 -0.62 17.66 -2.33
C ALA A 109 -0.59 18.37 -3.70
N ASP A 110 -0.72 19.71 -3.73
CA ASP A 110 -0.66 20.48 -4.98
C ASP A 110 0.73 20.40 -5.64
N LYS A 111 1.80 20.37 -4.83
CA LYS A 111 3.17 20.19 -5.35
C LYS A 111 3.36 18.77 -5.88
N ALA A 112 2.86 17.78 -5.15
CA ALA A 112 2.95 16.39 -5.53
C ALA A 112 2.24 16.13 -6.85
N ASP A 113 1.04 16.68 -7.00
CA ASP A 113 0.30 16.57 -8.23
C ASP A 113 0.93 17.37 -9.38
N GLY A 114 1.40 18.60 -9.14
CA GLY A 114 2.08 19.38 -10.17
C GLY A 114 3.33 18.68 -10.73
N HIS A 115 4.10 18.02 -9.87
CA HIS A 115 5.35 17.33 -10.23
C HIS A 115 5.14 15.94 -10.83
N ASN A 116 4.11 15.22 -10.39
CA ASN A 116 3.86 13.82 -10.76
C ASN A 116 2.65 13.63 -11.69
N ASN A 117 1.90 14.70 -11.94
CA ASN A 117 0.75 14.75 -12.83
C ASN A 117 -0.29 13.67 -12.53
N HIS A 118 -0.71 13.56 -11.27
CA HIS A 118 -1.70 12.58 -10.81
C HIS A 118 -3.10 12.91 -11.35
N SER A 119 -3.46 14.20 -11.40
CA SER A 119 -4.71 14.72 -11.97
C SER A 119 -4.75 14.76 -13.49
N GLY A 120 -3.60 14.62 -14.16
CA GLY A 120 -3.48 14.82 -15.61
C GLY A 120 -3.43 16.30 -16.04
N GLU A 121 -3.55 17.27 -15.13
CA GLU A 121 -3.60 18.70 -15.44
C GLU A 121 -2.20 19.33 -15.70
N SER A 122 -1.12 18.64 -15.33
CA SER A 122 0.25 19.09 -15.57
C SER A 122 0.74 18.67 -16.97
N LYS A 123 1.64 19.48 -17.56
CA LYS A 123 2.32 19.13 -18.83
C LYS A 123 3.47 18.12 -18.62
N LEU A 124 3.78 17.78 -17.37
CA LEU A 124 4.80 16.80 -17.04
C LEU A 124 4.29 15.36 -17.25
N PRO A 125 5.18 14.39 -17.53
CA PRO A 125 4.80 12.99 -17.56
C PRO A 125 4.16 12.53 -16.25
N THR A 126 3.09 11.74 -16.36
CA THR A 126 2.48 11.06 -15.22
C THR A 126 3.46 10.07 -14.59
N ARG A 127 3.67 10.20 -13.27
CA ARG A 127 4.46 9.30 -12.45
C ARG A 127 3.57 8.75 -11.35
N LYS A 128 3.06 7.53 -11.56
CA LYS A 128 2.09 6.90 -10.66
C LYS A 128 2.80 6.19 -9.50
N PHE A 129 2.71 6.73 -8.30
CA PHE A 129 3.26 6.12 -7.08
C PHE A 129 2.19 5.83 -6.02
N ILE A 130 1.07 6.54 -6.11
CA ILE A 130 -0.18 6.23 -5.42
C ILE A 130 -1.17 5.75 -6.50
N PRO A 131 -1.89 4.63 -6.30
CA PRO A 131 -2.93 4.20 -7.23
C PRO A 131 -4.06 5.23 -7.31
N ASN A 132 -4.61 5.47 -8.50
CA ASN A 132 -5.81 6.28 -8.64
C ASN A 132 -7.08 5.40 -8.57
N ALA A 133 -7.88 5.60 -7.52
CA ALA A 133 -9.13 4.85 -7.35
C ALA A 133 -10.16 5.17 -8.46
N ASP A 134 -10.13 6.37 -9.03
CA ASP A 134 -11.05 6.77 -10.11
C ASP A 134 -10.72 6.08 -11.45
N ASP A 135 -9.50 5.53 -11.58
CA ASP A 135 -9.01 4.81 -12.76
C ASP A 135 -9.01 3.27 -12.56
N ASP A 136 -9.70 2.75 -11.53
CA ASP A 136 -9.66 1.34 -11.10
C ASP A 136 -8.23 0.81 -10.85
N GLU A 137 -7.30 1.70 -10.49
CA GLU A 137 -5.92 1.32 -10.23
C GLU A 137 -5.74 0.74 -8.83
N THR A 138 -4.79 -0.17 -8.72
CA THR A 138 -4.36 -0.75 -7.45
C THR A 138 -2.84 -0.91 -7.45
N PHE A 139 -2.29 -1.34 -6.32
CA PHE A 139 -0.86 -1.62 -6.22
C PHE A 139 -0.42 -2.70 -7.21
N ARG A 140 0.86 -2.65 -7.60
CA ARG A 140 1.47 -3.68 -8.43
C ARG A 140 1.35 -5.07 -7.76
N PRO A 141 1.33 -6.17 -8.54
CA PRO A 141 1.09 -7.51 -8.02
C PRO A 141 1.95 -7.91 -6.81
N ALA A 142 3.23 -7.53 -6.79
CA ALA A 142 4.13 -7.86 -5.69
C ALA A 142 3.73 -7.23 -4.35
N ILE A 143 3.32 -5.95 -4.35
CA ILE A 143 2.86 -5.27 -3.13
C ILE A 143 1.57 -5.93 -2.64
N ARG A 144 0.63 -6.24 -3.55
CA ARG A 144 -0.62 -6.93 -3.18
C ARG A 144 -0.36 -8.34 -2.62
N SER A 145 0.61 -9.06 -3.18
CA SER A 145 1.02 -10.37 -2.68
C SER A 145 1.53 -10.26 -1.24
N ALA A 146 2.43 -9.33 -0.98
CA ALA A 146 2.95 -9.12 0.37
C ALA A 146 1.87 -8.65 1.37
N ILE A 147 0.93 -7.79 0.94
CA ILE A 147 -0.24 -7.44 1.75
C ILE A 147 -1.02 -8.71 2.12
N LYS A 148 -1.28 -9.58 1.13
CA LYS A 148 -1.95 -10.86 1.38
C LYS A 148 -1.17 -11.68 2.39
N ASP A 149 0.14 -11.87 2.20
CA ASP A 149 0.99 -12.68 3.07
C ASP A 149 0.96 -12.17 4.53
N ILE A 150 1.03 -10.85 4.74
CA ILE A 150 0.92 -10.25 6.07
C ILE A 150 -0.44 -10.55 6.71
N VAL A 151 -1.53 -10.44 5.94
CA VAL A 151 -2.88 -10.79 6.43
C VAL A 151 -3.00 -12.29 6.70
N MET A 152 -2.36 -13.15 5.91
CA MET A 152 -2.37 -14.60 6.13
C MET A 152 -1.66 -14.97 7.44
N VAL A 153 -0.53 -14.33 7.77
CA VAL A 153 0.14 -14.49 9.08
C VAL A 153 -0.79 -14.11 10.23
N ALA A 154 -1.66 -13.11 10.04
CA ALA A 154 -2.65 -12.73 11.05
C ALA A 154 -3.74 -13.81 11.22
N VAL A 155 -4.17 -14.43 10.11
CA VAL A 155 -5.10 -15.58 10.14
C VAL A 155 -4.48 -16.77 10.87
N GLU A 156 -3.21 -17.09 10.60
CA GLU A 156 -2.49 -18.17 11.26
C GLU A 156 -2.43 -17.95 12.78
N LYS A 157 -2.09 -16.74 13.22
CA LYS A 157 -2.11 -16.37 14.65
C LYS A 157 -3.50 -16.54 15.28
N GLN A 158 -4.58 -16.28 14.54
CA GLN A 158 -5.95 -16.52 15.04
C GLN A 158 -6.23 -18.02 15.18
N ILE A 159 -5.83 -18.82 14.18
CA ILE A 159 -5.99 -20.27 14.19
C ILE A 159 -5.23 -20.85 15.38
N GLU A 160 -3.95 -20.53 15.54
CA GLU A 160 -3.11 -20.98 16.66
C GLU A 160 -3.73 -20.64 18.02
N LYS A 161 -4.26 -19.42 18.16
CA LYS A 161 -4.98 -19.01 19.37
C LYS A 161 -6.23 -19.84 19.60
N ASN A 162 -7.01 -20.13 18.56
CA ASN A 162 -8.25 -20.90 18.67
C ASN A 162 -8.00 -22.39 18.96
N THR A 163 -6.88 -22.93 18.46
CA THR A 163 -6.51 -24.35 18.62
C THR A 163 -5.60 -24.61 19.82
N ALA A 164 -5.26 -23.57 20.59
CA ALA A 164 -4.44 -23.70 21.80
C ALA A 164 -5.11 -24.63 22.81
N GLY A 165 -4.57 -25.85 22.94
CA GLY A 165 -5.09 -26.88 23.85
C GLY A 165 -5.96 -27.96 23.21
N ALA A 166 -6.09 -27.98 21.88
CA ALA A 166 -6.73 -29.09 21.16
C ALA A 166 -5.97 -30.40 21.36
N GLN A 167 -6.69 -31.51 21.49
CA GLN A 167 -6.15 -32.82 21.86
C GLN A 167 -5.90 -33.73 20.64
N ASP A 168 -6.59 -33.52 19.53
CA ASP A 168 -6.45 -34.30 18.30
C ASP A 168 -6.71 -33.49 17.02
N ASP A 169 -6.38 -34.08 15.87
CA ASP A 169 -6.47 -33.44 14.55
C ASP A 169 -7.91 -33.09 14.16
N GLN A 170 -8.91 -33.83 14.64
CA GLN A 170 -10.32 -33.56 14.35
C GLN A 170 -10.79 -32.31 15.13
N GLU A 171 -10.34 -32.17 16.37
CA GLU A 171 -10.58 -30.99 17.20
C GLU A 171 -9.85 -29.76 16.64
N ILE A 172 -8.60 -29.91 16.17
CA ILE A 172 -7.87 -28.84 15.47
C ILE A 172 -8.64 -28.37 14.23
N GLU A 173 -9.08 -29.29 13.38
CA GLU A 173 -9.80 -28.95 12.16
C GLU A 173 -11.15 -28.27 12.46
N ALA A 174 -11.86 -28.72 13.50
CA ALA A 174 -13.11 -28.13 13.95
C ALA A 174 -12.91 -26.72 14.53
N LEU A 175 -11.88 -26.51 15.34
CA LEU A 175 -11.56 -25.22 15.97
C LEU A 175 -10.96 -24.21 14.99
N ALA A 176 -10.11 -24.65 14.05
CA ALA A 176 -9.55 -23.80 13.00
C ALA A 176 -10.63 -23.26 12.05
N LYS A 177 -11.65 -24.07 11.73
CA LYS A 177 -12.82 -23.66 10.94
C LYS A 177 -13.80 -22.80 11.72
N ARG A 178 -13.69 -22.76 13.04
CA ARG A 178 -14.68 -22.09 13.89
C ARG A 178 -14.49 -20.57 13.80
N GLY A 179 -15.39 -19.95 13.05
CA GLY A 179 -15.47 -18.49 12.94
C GLY A 179 -14.64 -17.90 11.82
N ILE A 180 -13.71 -18.64 11.17
CA ILE A 180 -12.87 -18.14 10.07
C ILE A 180 -13.29 -18.71 8.72
N LYS A 181 -13.88 -17.87 7.86
CA LYS A 181 -14.24 -18.23 6.48
C LYS A 181 -13.07 -17.95 5.54
N VAL A 182 -12.02 -18.77 5.59
CA VAL A 182 -10.97 -18.79 4.56
C VAL A 182 -10.94 -20.13 3.86
N ASN A 183 -10.56 -20.16 2.59
CA ASN A 183 -10.36 -21.42 1.89
C ASN A 183 -9.08 -22.11 2.41
N LEU A 184 -9.24 -22.93 3.45
CA LEU A 184 -8.16 -23.63 4.17
C LEU A 184 -7.31 -24.56 3.29
N ARG A 185 -7.73 -24.88 2.05
CA ARG A 185 -6.90 -25.60 1.09
C ARG A 185 -5.59 -24.90 0.73
N GLN A 186 -5.48 -23.58 0.99
CA GLN A 186 -4.23 -22.84 0.79
C GLN A 186 -3.22 -23.01 1.96
N PHE A 187 -3.62 -23.63 3.08
CA PHE A 187 -2.81 -23.74 4.30
C PHE A 187 -2.41 -25.17 4.68
N LEU A 188 -3.18 -26.17 4.24
CA LEU A 188 -2.99 -27.58 4.61
C LEU A 188 -2.40 -28.44 3.48
N GLY A 189 -1.82 -27.80 2.46
CA GLY A 189 -1.23 -28.44 1.28
C GLY A 189 0.28 -28.44 1.32
#